data_AF-A0A955V7Z5-F1
#
_entry.id   AF-A0A955V7Z5-F1
#
_cell.length_a   1.000
_cell.length_b   1.000
_cell.length_c   1.000
_cell.angle_alpha   90.00
_cell.angle_beta   90.00
_cell.angle_gamma   90.00
#
_symmetry.space_group_name_H-M   'P 1'
#
loop_
_entity.id
_entity.type
_entity.pdbx_description
1 polymer ?
#
loop_
_entity_poly.entity_id
_entity_poly.type
_entity_poly.pdbx_seq_one_letter_code
_entity_poly.pdbx_strand_id
1 'polypeptide(L)'
;MTDYTDVLDLDTTDLVAEAEAWRITAPSFRDGLVADVLKLVDARKSVLLVGPSGVGKTAVLHGVAYAMADRAGGGHVFATSTTRVMSRTRYLGEWQTKVAQLVRSARDKGGAVYLSDLSNLDSVGRTAQTSASLLDALRPSLEDG
;
A
#
# COMPACT_ATOMS: atom_id res chain seq x y z
N MET A 1 -21.55 7.53 -11.78
CA MET A 1 -20.78 6.54 -11.02
C MET A 1 -19.33 6.78 -11.39
N THR A 2 -18.54 7.30 -10.47
CA THR A 2 -17.12 7.64 -10.72
C THR A 2 -16.36 6.35 -11.02
N ASP A 3 -15.83 6.22 -12.23
CA ASP A 3 -15.08 5.05 -12.64
C ASP A 3 -13.64 5.14 -12.10
N TYR A 4 -13.27 4.21 -11.21
CA TYR A 4 -11.95 4.12 -10.57
C TYR A 4 -11.04 3.10 -11.28
N THR A 5 -11.27 2.82 -12.57
CA THR A 5 -10.41 1.91 -13.35
C THR A 5 -8.92 2.29 -13.28
N ASP A 6 -8.59 3.59 -13.19
CA ASP A 6 -7.21 4.10 -13.11
C ASP A 6 -6.75 4.44 -11.67
N VAL A 7 -7.41 3.90 -10.64
CA VAL A 7 -7.12 4.28 -9.23
C VAL A 7 -5.66 4.06 -8.83
N LEU A 8 -5.00 3.06 -9.39
CA LEU A 8 -3.58 2.82 -9.10
C LEU A 8 -2.71 3.96 -9.63
N ASP A 9 -2.97 4.42 -10.85
CA ASP A 9 -2.14 5.42 -11.50
C ASP A 9 -2.38 6.83 -10.91
N LEU A 10 -3.60 7.09 -10.45
CA LEU A 10 -3.99 8.39 -9.91
C LEU A 10 -3.67 8.56 -8.42
N ASP A 11 -3.77 7.49 -7.63
CA ASP A 11 -3.74 7.58 -6.17
C ASP A 11 -2.56 6.84 -5.52
N THR A 12 -1.69 6.23 -6.33
CA THR A 12 -0.53 5.50 -5.82
C THR A 12 0.77 5.90 -6.53
N THR A 13 1.87 5.44 -5.98
CA THR A 13 3.20 5.47 -6.59
C THR A 13 3.74 4.05 -6.58
N ASP A 14 4.13 3.52 -7.73
CA ASP A 14 4.71 2.19 -7.82
C ASP A 14 6.19 2.22 -7.42
N LEU A 15 6.49 1.75 -6.20
CA LEU A 15 7.86 1.78 -5.67
C LEU A 15 8.81 0.86 -6.43
N VAL A 16 8.31 -0.18 -7.11
CA VAL A 16 9.16 -1.06 -7.91
C VAL A 16 9.64 -0.32 -9.15
N ALA A 17 8.74 0.37 -9.85
CA ALA A 17 9.11 1.25 -10.97
C ALA A 17 10.03 2.40 -10.54
N GLU A 18 9.84 2.96 -9.33
CA GLU A 18 10.78 3.94 -8.78
C GLU A 18 12.16 3.34 -8.48
N ALA A 19 12.23 2.08 -8.07
CA ALA A 19 13.49 1.37 -7.83
C ALA A 19 14.25 1.09 -9.13
N GLU A 20 13.56 0.58 -10.16
CA GLU A 20 14.12 0.36 -11.51
C GLU A 20 14.68 1.65 -12.11
N ALA A 21 13.98 2.76 -11.89
CA ALA A 21 14.38 4.09 -12.33
C ALA A 21 15.45 4.75 -11.43
N TRP A 22 15.93 4.08 -10.38
CA TRP A 22 16.88 4.61 -9.40
C TRP A 22 16.43 5.92 -8.73
N ARG A 23 15.11 6.12 -8.57
CA ARG A 23 14.50 7.32 -7.98
C ARG A 23 14.26 7.20 -6.47
N ILE A 24 14.38 6.00 -5.91
CA ILE A 24 14.38 5.76 -4.45
C ILE A 24 15.72 5.20 -3.98
N THR A 25 16.07 5.46 -2.72
CA THR A 25 17.34 5.01 -2.13
C THR A 25 17.36 3.49 -1.93
N ALA A 26 18.37 2.82 -2.46
CA ALA A 26 18.65 1.42 -2.17
C ALA A 26 19.07 1.25 -0.69
N PRO A 27 18.53 0.26 0.04
CA PRO A 27 18.92 0.07 1.42
C PRO A 27 20.33 -0.48 1.54
N SER A 28 20.97 -0.21 2.68
CA SER A 28 22.23 -0.85 3.06
C SER A 28 21.99 -1.80 4.24
N PHE A 29 22.55 -3.02 4.17
CA PHE A 29 22.63 -3.98 5.28
C PHE A 29 21.27 -4.39 5.90
N ARG A 30 20.30 -4.80 5.06
CA ARG A 30 18.94 -5.22 5.49
C ARG A 30 18.45 -6.50 4.82
N ASP A 31 19.32 -7.27 4.18
CA ASP A 31 18.96 -8.38 3.29
C ASP A 31 18.08 -9.43 3.97
N GLY A 32 18.38 -9.80 5.22
CA GLY A 32 17.57 -10.77 5.97
C GLY A 32 16.13 -10.30 6.21
N LEU A 33 15.96 -9.06 6.68
CA LEU A 33 14.63 -8.51 6.94
C LEU A 33 13.85 -8.25 5.66
N VAL A 34 14.52 -7.79 4.59
CA VAL A 34 13.92 -7.66 3.26
C VAL A 34 13.42 -9.01 2.75
N ALA A 35 14.24 -10.06 2.86
CA ALA A 35 13.86 -11.40 2.45
C ALA A 35 12.66 -11.94 3.25
N ASP A 36 12.59 -11.68 4.55
CA ASP A 36 11.46 -12.13 5.37
C ASP A 36 10.16 -11.38 5.05
N VAL A 37 10.22 -10.07 4.83
CA VAL A 37 9.05 -9.30 4.37
C VAL A 37 8.60 -9.79 2.99
N LEU A 38 9.54 -10.02 2.08
CA LEU A 38 9.24 -10.50 0.73
C LEU A 38 8.55 -11.86 0.75
N LYS A 39 8.99 -12.81 1.59
CA LYS A 39 8.31 -14.10 1.80
C LYS A 39 6.86 -13.91 2.27
N LEU A 40 6.61 -12.99 3.20
CA LEU A 40 5.26 -12.72 3.70
C LEU A 40 4.37 -12.12 2.61
N VAL A 41 4.90 -11.17 1.83
CA VAL A 41 4.18 -10.56 0.70
C VAL A 41 3.88 -11.60 -0.39
N ASP A 42 4.82 -12.48 -0.71
CA ASP A 42 4.64 -13.58 -1.67
C ASP A 42 3.56 -14.56 -1.19
N ALA A 43 3.49 -14.81 0.12
CA ALA A 43 2.43 -15.58 0.76
C ALA A 43 1.09 -14.81 0.93
N ARG A 44 0.98 -13.64 0.29
CA ARG A 44 -0.18 -12.74 0.32
C ARG A 44 -0.56 -12.28 1.74
N LYS A 45 0.39 -12.29 2.67
CA LYS A 45 0.15 -11.84 4.05
C LYS A 45 0.34 -10.33 4.17
N SER A 46 -0.55 -9.70 4.94
CA SER A 46 -0.39 -8.30 5.34
C SER A 46 0.75 -8.16 6.34
N VAL A 47 1.64 -7.18 6.12
CA VAL A 47 2.85 -6.96 6.94
C VAL A 47 2.78 -5.61 7.63
N LEU A 48 3.07 -5.59 8.94
CA LEU A 48 3.21 -4.36 9.72
C LEU A 48 4.64 -4.21 10.26
N LEU A 49 5.33 -3.15 9.83
CA LEU A 49 6.69 -2.85 10.29
C LEU A 49 6.67 -1.99 11.58
N VAL A 50 6.99 -2.60 12.72
CA VAL A 50 7.00 -1.95 14.04
C VAL A 50 8.44 -1.68 14.51
N GLY A 51 8.64 -0.61 15.29
CA GLY A 51 9.96 -0.15 15.72
C GLY A 51 10.04 1.38 15.93
N PRO A 52 11.14 1.90 16.51
CA PRO A 52 11.34 3.33 16.77
C PRO A 52 11.30 4.19 15.50
N SER A 53 11.04 5.49 15.67
CA SER A 53 11.19 6.46 14.57
C SER A 53 12.64 6.52 14.10
N GLY A 54 12.86 6.63 12.79
CA GLY A 54 14.20 6.72 12.19
C GLY A 54 14.99 5.41 12.10
N VAL A 55 14.47 4.27 12.57
CA VAL A 55 15.19 2.97 12.54
C VAL A 55 15.36 2.37 11.13
N GLY A 56 14.77 3.01 10.11
CA GLY A 56 14.91 2.60 8.71
C GLY A 56 13.80 1.67 8.20
N LYS A 57 12.58 1.76 8.74
CA LYS A 57 11.42 0.99 8.23
C LYS A 57 11.15 1.23 6.75
N THR A 58 11.25 2.49 6.32
CA THR A 58 11.13 2.88 4.91
C THR A 58 12.26 2.29 4.06
N ALA A 59 13.47 2.14 4.61
CA ALA A 59 14.57 1.50 3.88
C ALA A 59 14.28 0.01 3.62
N VAL A 60 13.64 -0.69 4.57
CA VAL A 60 13.20 -2.09 4.36
C VAL A 60 12.20 -2.16 3.21
N LEU A 61 11.22 -1.26 3.17
CA LEU A 61 10.25 -1.18 2.08
C LEU A 61 10.92 -0.94 0.72
N HIS A 62 11.87 -0.01 0.65
CA HIS A 62 12.64 0.21 -0.58
C HIS A 62 13.43 -1.05 -0.98
N GLY A 63 14.01 -1.76 -0.01
CA GLY A 63 14.67 -3.04 -0.26
C GLY A 63 13.77 -4.08 -0.88
N VAL A 64 12.53 -4.19 -0.39
CA VAL A 64 11.52 -5.05 -0.99
C VAL A 64 11.24 -4.63 -2.44
N ALA A 65 11.12 -3.33 -2.71
CA ALA A 65 10.90 -2.83 -4.06
C ALA A 65 12.08 -3.15 -5.01
N TYR A 66 13.33 -2.94 -4.56
CA TYR A 66 14.53 -3.32 -5.32
C TYR A 66 14.61 -4.83 -5.56
N ALA A 67 14.28 -5.65 -4.55
CA ALA A 67 14.29 -7.10 -4.69
C ALA A 67 13.19 -7.59 -5.66
N MET A 68 12.04 -6.91 -5.73
CA MET A 68 10.99 -7.20 -6.71
C MET A 68 11.37 -6.77 -8.12
N ALA A 69 12.04 -5.63 -8.27
CA ALA A 69 12.54 -5.13 -9.57
C ALA A 69 13.51 -6.12 -10.24
N ASP A 70 14.33 -6.82 -9.46
CA ASP A 70 15.32 -7.79 -9.96
C ASP A 70 14.73 -9.18 -10.30
N ARG A 71 13.45 -9.44 -9.96
CA ARG A 71 12.83 -10.76 -10.18
C ARG A 71 12.37 -10.96 -11.62
N ALA A 72 12.62 -12.15 -12.17
CA ALA A 72 12.16 -12.56 -13.51
C ALA A 72 10.63 -12.67 -13.69
N GLY A 73 9.85 -12.48 -12.62
CA GLY A 73 8.37 -12.42 -12.65
C GLY A 73 7.81 -11.04 -12.29
N GLY A 74 8.68 -10.05 -12.02
CA GLY A 74 8.30 -8.73 -11.55
C GLY A 74 7.61 -8.72 -10.20
N GLY A 75 6.85 -7.66 -9.97
CA GLY A 75 6.07 -7.40 -8.77
C GLY A 75 5.77 -5.91 -8.67
N HIS A 76 4.76 -5.54 -7.89
CA HIS A 76 4.41 -4.14 -7.69
C HIS A 76 4.19 -3.83 -6.21
N VAL A 77 4.63 -2.66 -5.79
CA VAL A 77 4.32 -2.12 -4.46
C VAL A 77 3.72 -0.74 -4.64
N PHE A 78 2.40 -0.67 -4.58
CA PHE A 78 1.63 0.55 -4.77
C PHE A 78 1.58 1.32 -3.45
N ALA A 79 2.41 2.34 -3.33
CA ALA A 79 2.43 3.23 -2.17
C ALA A 79 1.31 4.27 -2.25
N THR A 80 0.51 4.37 -1.20
CA THR A 80 -0.53 5.39 -1.06
C THR A 80 -0.58 5.93 0.36
N SER A 81 -1.44 6.93 0.58
CA SER A 81 -1.72 7.51 1.89
C SER A 81 -3.22 7.69 2.07
N THR A 82 -3.68 7.84 3.32
CA THR A 82 -5.10 8.12 3.55
C THR A 82 -5.55 9.38 2.83
N THR A 83 -4.70 10.43 2.80
CA THR A 83 -4.96 11.67 2.07
C THR A 83 -5.16 11.45 0.57
N ARG A 84 -4.33 10.62 -0.08
CA ARG A 84 -4.46 10.32 -1.52
C ARG A 84 -5.77 9.57 -1.79
N VAL A 85 -6.06 8.57 -0.98
CA VAL A 85 -7.31 7.81 -1.08
C VAL A 85 -8.51 8.72 -0.89
N MET A 86 -8.53 9.59 0.13
CA MET A 86 -9.64 10.54 0.37
C MET A 86 -9.71 11.67 -0.67
N SER A 87 -8.68 11.84 -1.50
CA SER A 87 -8.72 12.85 -2.54
C SER A 87 -9.75 12.48 -3.61
N ARG A 88 -10.39 13.49 -4.21
CA ARG A 88 -11.36 13.29 -5.31
C ARG A 88 -12.57 12.41 -4.95
N THR A 89 -12.90 12.29 -3.67
CA THR A 89 -14.14 11.64 -3.19
C THR A 89 -15.04 12.74 -2.62
N ARG A 90 -16.03 13.16 -3.40
CA ARG A 90 -16.93 14.28 -3.06
C ARG A 90 -18.23 13.79 -2.43
N TYR A 91 -18.62 12.56 -2.72
CA TYR A 91 -19.87 11.99 -2.25
C TYR A 91 -19.63 10.92 -1.18
N LEU A 92 -20.63 10.74 -0.31
CA LEU A 92 -20.62 9.69 0.70
C LEU A 92 -20.55 8.31 0.01
N GLY A 93 -19.67 7.43 0.48
CA GLY A 93 -19.52 6.09 -0.10
C GLY A 93 -18.44 5.98 -1.19
N GLU A 94 -17.99 7.09 -1.78
CA GLU A 94 -17.02 7.06 -2.88
C GLU A 94 -15.65 6.57 -2.43
N TRP A 95 -15.20 7.02 -1.25
CA TRP A 95 -13.90 6.62 -0.75
C TRP A 95 -13.84 5.13 -0.40
N GLN A 96 -14.94 4.56 0.10
CA GLN A 96 -15.03 3.11 0.37
C GLN A 96 -14.87 2.31 -0.92
N THR A 97 -15.60 2.72 -1.96
CA THR A 97 -15.52 2.08 -3.28
C THR A 97 -14.12 2.19 -3.85
N LYS A 98 -13.51 3.37 -3.73
CA LYS A 98 -12.15 3.64 -4.20
C LYS A 98 -11.09 2.78 -3.48
N VAL A 99 -11.17 2.63 -2.15
CA VAL A 99 -10.25 1.75 -1.39
C VAL A 99 -10.40 0.30 -1.83
N ALA A 100 -11.64 -0.20 -1.91
CA ALA A 100 -11.90 -1.57 -2.30
C ALA A 100 -11.36 -1.85 -3.72
N GLN A 101 -11.56 -0.90 -4.65
CA GLN A 101 -11.05 -0.99 -6.00
C GLN A 101 -9.52 -0.89 -6.05
N LEU A 102 -8.90 -0.03 -5.24
CA LEU A 102 -7.44 0.07 -5.14
C LEU A 102 -6.81 -1.26 -4.69
N VAL A 103 -7.36 -1.89 -3.65
CA VAL A 103 -6.86 -3.19 -3.15
C VAL A 103 -7.06 -4.28 -4.19
N ARG A 104 -8.23 -4.32 -4.83
CA ARG A 104 -8.53 -5.29 -5.89
C ARG A 104 -7.59 -5.13 -7.09
N SER A 105 -7.46 -3.91 -7.63
CA SER A 105 -6.58 -3.64 -8.77
C SER A 105 -5.12 -3.96 -8.46
N ALA A 106 -4.66 -3.66 -7.24
CA ALA A 106 -3.31 -4.04 -6.80
C ALA A 106 -3.13 -5.57 -6.79
N ARG A 107 -4.13 -6.31 -6.27
CA ARG A 107 -4.14 -7.77 -6.29
C ARG A 107 -4.15 -8.35 -7.69
N ASP A 108 -4.96 -7.80 -8.59
CA ASP A 108 -5.06 -8.26 -9.99
C ASP A 108 -3.75 -8.03 -10.76
N LYS A 109 -2.98 -6.98 -10.42
CA LYS A 109 -1.61 -6.76 -10.92
C LYS A 109 -0.54 -7.60 -10.21
N GLY A 110 -0.91 -8.51 -9.30
CA GLY A 110 0.05 -9.30 -8.52
C GLY A 110 0.88 -8.48 -7.53
N GLY A 111 0.44 -7.26 -7.19
CA GLY A 111 1.12 -6.34 -6.30
C GLY A 111 0.60 -6.35 -4.87
N ALA A 112 1.28 -5.56 -4.03
CA ALA A 112 0.89 -5.21 -2.67
C ALA A 112 0.63 -3.70 -2.55
N VAL A 113 -0.23 -3.32 -1.61
CA VAL A 113 -0.48 -1.91 -1.27
C VAL A 113 0.34 -1.56 -0.03
N TYR A 114 1.10 -0.47 -0.11
CA TYR A 114 1.76 0.13 1.04
C TYR A 114 1.01 1.40 1.47
N LEU A 115 0.69 1.50 2.76
CA LEU A 115 0.00 2.64 3.33
C LEU A 115 0.91 3.36 4.32
N SER A 116 1.25 4.62 4.04
CA SER A 116 2.27 5.38 4.78
C SER A 116 1.87 5.79 6.20
N ASP A 117 0.57 5.95 6.42
CA ASP A 117 -0.02 6.62 7.58
C ASP A 117 -1.08 5.74 8.22
N LEU A 118 -0.62 4.76 8.99
CA LEU A 118 -1.49 3.81 9.66
C LEU A 118 -2.16 4.39 10.92
N SER A 119 -1.56 5.43 11.52
CA SER A 119 -1.96 5.95 12.84
C SER A 119 -3.33 6.62 12.87
N ASN A 120 -3.89 7.01 11.72
CA ASN A 120 -5.18 7.68 11.61
C ASN A 120 -6.26 6.79 10.94
N LEU A 121 -5.95 5.53 10.64
CA LEU A 121 -6.82 4.64 9.87
C LEU A 121 -8.21 4.42 10.49
N ASP A 122 -8.29 4.45 11.82
CA ASP A 122 -9.53 4.26 12.58
C ASP A 122 -10.45 5.48 12.53
N SER A 123 -9.89 6.64 12.22
CA SER A 123 -10.53 7.95 12.32
C SER A 123 -10.83 8.53 10.93
N VAL A 124 -9.99 8.23 9.93
CA VAL A 124 -10.20 8.67 8.55
C VAL A 124 -11.47 8.04 7.96
N GLY A 125 -12.24 8.85 7.23
CA GLY A 125 -13.47 8.44 6.55
C GLY A 125 -14.73 8.61 7.41
N ARG A 126 -14.56 8.86 8.71
CA ARG A 126 -15.67 9.18 9.62
C ARG A 126 -16.24 10.57 9.31
N THR A 127 -17.56 10.67 9.29
CA THR A 127 -18.29 11.92 9.16
C THR A 127 -19.36 12.01 10.25
N ALA A 128 -19.98 13.18 10.43
CA ALA A 128 -21.10 13.33 11.37
C ALA A 128 -22.28 12.38 11.08
N GLN A 129 -22.37 11.86 9.85
CA GLN A 129 -23.44 10.96 9.41
C GLN A 129 -22.99 9.49 9.31
N THR A 130 -21.69 9.18 9.42
CA THR A 130 -21.17 7.84 9.19
C THR A 130 -19.96 7.55 10.07
N SER A 131 -20.03 6.45 10.83
CA SER A 131 -18.96 5.98 11.71
C SER A 131 -17.95 5.06 11.02
N ALA A 132 -18.20 4.65 9.77
CA ALA A 132 -17.31 3.78 9.02
C ALA A 132 -15.95 4.44 8.78
N SER A 133 -14.89 3.70 9.11
CA SER A 133 -13.51 4.16 8.96
C SER A 133 -12.78 3.45 7.82
N LEU A 134 -11.63 3.97 7.41
CA LEU A 134 -10.79 3.32 6.40
C LEU A 134 -10.33 1.93 6.85
N LEU A 135 -10.08 1.75 8.15
CA LEU A 135 -9.80 0.45 8.73
C LEU A 135 -10.95 -0.54 8.52
N ASP A 136 -12.20 -0.11 8.70
CA ASP A 136 -13.36 -0.99 8.49
C ASP A 136 -13.50 -1.40 7.02
N ALA A 137 -13.18 -0.50 6.10
CA ALA A 137 -13.17 -0.80 4.67
C ALA A 137 -12.04 -1.78 4.27
N LEU A 138 -10.89 -1.72 4.94
CA LEU A 138 -9.76 -2.60 4.68
C LEU A 138 -9.88 -3.96 5.40
N ARG A 139 -10.64 -4.06 6.49
CA ARG A 139 -10.74 -5.27 7.34
C ARG A 139 -10.98 -6.56 6.53
N PRO A 140 -11.92 -6.62 5.56
CA PRO A 140 -12.12 -7.84 4.77
C PRO A 140 -10.87 -8.28 4.01
N SER A 141 -10.13 -7.33 3.44
CA SER A 141 -8.89 -7.60 2.70
C SER A 141 -7.73 -8.00 3.61
N LEU A 142 -7.74 -7.55 4.87
CA LEU A 142 -6.72 -7.94 5.86
C LEU A 142 -6.97 -9.34 6.42
N GLU A 143 -8.24 -9.74 6.56
CA GLU A 143 -8.66 -11.05 7.09
C GLU A 143 -8.49 -12.18 6.06
N ASP A 144 -8.78 -11.91 4.78
CA ASP A 144 -8.65 -12.89 3.70
C ASP A 144 -7.19 -13.26 3.37
N GLY A 145 -6.24 -12.33 3.61
CA GLY A 145 -4.87 -12.42 3.11
C GLY A 145 -4.80 -12.35 1.58
#